data_AF-A0A3S1CQE9-F1
#
_entry.id   AF-A0A3S1CQE9-F1
#
_cell.length_a   1.000
_cell.length_b   1.000
_cell.length_c   1.000
_cell.angle_alpha   90.00
_cell.angle_beta   90.00
_cell.angle_gamma   90.00
#
_symmetry.space_group_name_H-M   'P 1'
#
loop_
_entity.id
_entity.type
_entity.pdbx_description
1 polymer ?
#
loop_
_entity_poly.entity_id
_entity_poly.type
_entity_poly.pdbx_seq_one_letter_code
_entity_poly.pdbx_strand_id
1 'polypeptide(L)'
;MFVIGTGYFMRVSISELDYSDYHVYIYQGKDFTGIAYENSNSGQLLAENSYVDGVLQGISREWYENGQLHYEYYYESGALDGLCKEWYESGQLKIECLYKFGIIISKKQWNEDGKLIEEYELDEIDANFQLLKKLSKLKLASNKDFIKLLTQG
;
A
#
# COMPACT_ATOMS: atom_id res chain seq x y z
N MET A 1 -23.71 12.30 24.19
CA MET A 1 -23.11 10.95 24.28
C MET A 1 -22.26 10.77 23.04
N PHE A 2 -20.97 11.13 23.11
CA PHE A 2 -20.02 10.91 22.02
C PHE A 2 -18.99 9.94 22.58
N VAL A 3 -19.07 8.68 22.14
CA VAL A 3 -18.05 7.67 22.42
C VAL A 3 -16.97 7.86 21.37
N ILE A 4 -15.91 8.58 21.71
CA ILE A 4 -14.64 8.47 20.99
C ILE A 4 -14.02 7.12 21.40
N GLY A 5 -14.36 6.09 20.64
CA GLY A 5 -13.76 4.76 20.81
C GLY A 5 -12.27 4.86 20.51
N THR A 6 -11.44 4.86 21.54
CA THR A 6 -10.02 4.57 21.42
C THR A 6 -9.87 3.09 21.08
N GLY A 7 -10.11 2.74 19.81
CA GLY A 7 -9.75 1.44 19.28
C GLY A 7 -8.24 1.36 19.29
N TYR A 8 -7.67 0.57 20.21
CA TYR A 8 -6.25 0.26 20.17
C TYR A 8 -5.98 -0.45 18.84
N PHE A 9 -5.27 0.22 17.92
CA PHE A 9 -4.71 -0.44 16.76
C PHE A 9 -3.71 -1.48 17.27
N MET A 10 -3.95 -2.76 16.96
CA MET A 10 -2.99 -3.81 17.27
C MET A 10 -1.71 -3.53 16.48
N ARG A 11 -0.58 -3.40 17.17
CA ARG A 11 0.73 -3.19 16.56
C ARG A 11 1.68 -4.28 17.03
N VAL A 12 2.13 -5.13 16.12
CA VAL A 12 2.95 -6.33 16.41
C VAL A 12 4.16 -6.38 15.50
N SER A 13 5.21 -7.07 15.92
CA SER A 13 6.32 -7.32 15.00
C SER A 13 5.84 -8.22 13.86
N ILE A 14 6.30 -7.96 12.63
CA ILE A 14 6.03 -8.83 11.48
C ILE A 14 6.50 -10.27 11.74
N SER A 15 7.49 -10.48 12.60
CA SER A 15 7.98 -11.81 13.01
C SER A 15 7.02 -12.58 13.93
N GLU A 16 6.01 -11.92 14.49
CA GLU A 16 4.94 -12.55 15.28
C GLU A 16 3.76 -12.99 14.40
N LEU A 17 3.77 -12.67 13.11
CA LEU A 17 2.71 -13.01 12.18
C LEU A 17 3.05 -14.28 11.40
N ASP A 18 2.07 -15.16 11.28
CA ASP A 18 2.13 -16.29 10.36
C ASP A 18 1.64 -15.82 8.98
N TYR A 19 2.29 -16.29 7.92
CA TYR A 19 1.83 -16.05 6.55
C TYR A 19 1.19 -17.33 6.01
N SER A 20 -0.09 -17.25 5.67
CA SER A 20 -0.87 -18.42 5.21
C SER A 20 -0.68 -18.71 3.72
N ASP A 21 -1.03 -19.93 3.32
CA ASP A 21 -1.09 -20.34 1.90
C ASP A 21 -2.08 -19.49 1.06
N TYR A 22 -2.99 -18.75 1.72
CA TYR A 22 -3.96 -17.86 1.09
C TYR A 22 -3.45 -16.41 0.96
N HIS A 23 -2.16 -16.17 1.17
CA HIS A 23 -1.53 -14.85 1.05
C HIS A 23 -2.09 -13.80 2.04
N VAL A 24 -2.57 -14.25 3.20
CA VAL A 24 -3.01 -13.39 4.30
C VAL A 24 -2.15 -13.60 5.54
N TYR A 25 -1.90 -12.51 6.26
CA TYR A 25 -1.22 -12.54 7.56
C TYR A 25 -2.18 -12.91 8.68
N ILE A 26 -1.70 -13.77 9.58
CA ILE A 26 -2.44 -14.33 10.71
C ILE A 26 -1.71 -14.00 12.00
N TYR A 27 -2.45 -13.56 13.02
CA TYR A 27 -1.96 -13.41 14.38
C TYR A 27 -2.78 -14.30 15.32
N GLN A 28 -2.11 -15.21 16.02
CA GLN A 28 -2.75 -16.11 16.99
C GLN A 28 -3.94 -16.90 16.40
N GLY A 29 -3.80 -17.37 15.16
CA GLY A 29 -4.82 -18.17 14.46
C GLY A 29 -6.00 -17.36 13.90
N LYS A 30 -5.92 -16.03 13.84
CA LYS A 30 -6.92 -15.16 13.20
C LYS A 30 -6.28 -14.21 12.18
N ASP A 31 -7.02 -13.89 11.13
CA ASP A 31 -6.60 -12.90 10.13
C ASP A 31 -6.26 -11.57 10.81
N PHE A 32 -5.08 -11.05 10.48
CA PHE A 32 -4.48 -9.93 11.20
C PHE A 32 -5.11 -8.60 10.76
N THR A 33 -5.61 -7.84 11.73
CA THR A 33 -6.03 -6.45 11.52
C THR A 33 -5.25 -5.55 12.45
N GLY A 34 -4.42 -4.67 11.88
CA GLY A 34 -3.49 -3.84 12.65
C GLY A 34 -2.28 -3.40 11.84
N ILE A 35 -1.24 -2.97 12.55
CA ILE A 35 0.04 -2.55 11.99
C ILE A 35 1.09 -3.62 12.30
N ALA A 36 1.71 -4.19 11.27
CA ALA A 36 2.91 -4.99 11.44
C ALA A 36 4.15 -4.11 11.27
N TYR A 37 5.15 -4.27 12.13
CA TYR A 37 6.40 -3.51 12.02
C TYR A 37 7.63 -4.40 12.05
N GLU A 38 8.70 -3.92 11.43
CA GLU A 38 10.03 -4.54 11.46
C GLU A 38 11.03 -3.55 12.06
N ASN A 39 11.88 -4.04 12.96
CA ASN A 39 13.00 -3.28 13.50
C ASN A 39 14.31 -3.95 13.12
N SER A 40 15.37 -3.16 13.01
CA SER A 40 16.74 -3.66 12.92
C SER A 40 17.18 -4.29 14.25
N ASN A 41 18.35 -4.95 14.23
CA ASN A 41 18.99 -5.47 15.44
C ASN A 41 19.33 -4.37 16.47
N SER A 42 19.53 -3.13 16.03
CA SER A 42 19.76 -1.97 16.90
C SER A 42 18.47 -1.32 17.42
N GLY A 43 17.30 -1.82 17.02
CA GLY A 43 15.99 -1.33 17.45
C GLY A 43 15.42 -0.20 16.59
N GLN A 44 16.06 0.11 15.46
CA GLN A 44 15.56 1.11 14.52
C GLN A 44 14.40 0.56 13.69
N LEU A 45 13.35 1.36 13.49
CA LEU A 45 12.23 0.99 12.63
C LEU A 45 12.67 0.91 11.16
N LEU A 46 12.45 -0.25 10.54
CA LEU A 46 12.77 -0.53 9.13
C LEU A 46 11.53 -0.53 8.26
N ALA A 47 10.40 -1.04 8.75
CA ALA A 47 9.15 -1.08 8.00
C ALA A 47 7.90 -1.03 8.89
N GLU A 48 6.79 -0.52 8.34
CA GLU A 48 5.45 -0.53 8.93
C GLU A 48 4.42 -0.75 7.85
N ASN A 49 3.53 -1.71 8.06
CA ASN A 49 2.52 -2.11 7.10
C ASN A 49 1.17 -2.23 7.81
N SER A 50 0.14 -1.61 7.23
CA SER A 50 -1.23 -1.68 7.74
C SER A 50 -2.01 -2.80 7.04
N TYR A 51 -2.73 -3.61 7.83
CA TYR A 51 -3.52 -4.75 7.36
C TYR A 51 -4.94 -4.71 7.89
N VAL A 52 -5.88 -5.19 7.08
CA VAL A 52 -7.26 -5.53 7.48
C VAL A 52 -7.54 -6.93 6.97
N ASP A 53 -8.02 -7.81 7.85
CA ASP A 53 -8.27 -9.23 7.55
C ASP A 53 -7.09 -9.91 6.84
N GLY A 54 -5.88 -9.61 7.32
CA GLY A 54 -4.62 -10.17 6.85
C GLY A 54 -4.13 -9.63 5.51
N VAL A 55 -4.84 -8.69 4.89
CA VAL A 55 -4.54 -8.09 3.59
C VAL A 55 -4.07 -6.64 3.76
N LEU A 56 -3.07 -6.20 2.99
CA LEU A 56 -2.59 -4.82 3.01
C LEU A 56 -3.73 -3.82 2.75
N GLN A 57 -3.90 -2.88 3.68
CA GLN A 57 -4.96 -1.87 3.63
C GLN A 57 -4.46 -0.60 4.34
N GLY A 58 -4.36 0.49 3.59
CA GLY A 58 -3.83 1.77 4.05
C GLY A 58 -2.34 1.93 3.75
N ILE A 59 -1.63 2.57 4.66
CA ILE A 59 -0.24 2.97 4.43
C ILE A 59 0.74 1.82 4.71
N SER A 60 1.72 1.69 3.83
CA SER A 60 2.92 0.89 3.96
C SER A 60 4.13 1.81 3.85
N ARG A 61 5.12 1.65 4.74
CA ARG A 61 6.33 2.47 4.79
C ARG A 61 7.55 1.60 5.03
N GLU A 62 8.66 2.05 4.46
CA GLU A 62 9.99 1.52 4.73
C GLU A 62 10.98 2.67 4.93
N TRP A 63 12.00 2.44 5.73
CA TRP A 63 13.04 3.42 6.06
C TRP A 63 14.43 2.86 5.77
N TYR A 64 15.32 3.73 5.31
CA TYR A 64 16.74 3.46 5.24
C TYR A 64 17.37 3.34 6.64
N GLU A 65 18.57 2.76 6.71
CA GLU A 65 19.34 2.65 7.96
C GLU A 65 19.69 4.03 8.58
N ASN A 66 19.69 5.11 7.80
CA ASN A 66 19.86 6.46 8.34
C ASN A 66 18.58 7.06 8.95
N GLY A 67 17.46 6.33 8.92
CA GLY A 67 16.16 6.73 9.46
C GLY A 67 15.30 7.57 8.53
N GLN A 68 15.76 7.83 7.31
CA GLN A 68 14.98 8.51 6.30
C GLN A 68 14.01 7.55 5.61
N LEU A 69 12.88 8.07 5.12
CA LEU A 69 11.92 7.25 4.38
C LEU A 69 12.55 6.72 3.10
N HIS A 70 12.40 5.43 2.86
CA HIS A 70 12.70 4.78 1.58
C HIS A 70 11.47 4.85 0.67
N TYR A 71 10.31 4.40 1.16
CA TYR A 71 9.04 4.56 0.47
C TYR A 71 7.84 4.72 1.40
N GLU A 72 6.75 5.24 0.83
CA GLU A 72 5.42 5.33 1.42
C GLU A 72 4.40 5.03 0.32
N TYR A 73 3.72 3.90 0.45
CA TYR A 73 2.73 3.41 -0.51
C TYR A 73 1.35 3.29 0.13
N TYR A 74 0.32 3.58 -0.65
CA TYR A 74 -1.06 3.39 -0.23
C TYR A 74 -1.68 2.17 -0.93
N TYR A 75 -2.16 1.23 -0.12
CA TYR A 75 -2.85 0.02 -0.55
C TYR A 75 -4.34 0.07 -0.21
N GLU A 76 -5.16 -0.50 -1.08
CA GLU A 76 -6.57 -0.78 -0.87
C GLU A 76 -6.83 -2.22 -1.29
N SER A 77 -7.30 -3.06 -0.37
CA SER A 77 -7.59 -4.47 -0.63
C SER A 77 -6.41 -5.21 -1.30
N GLY A 78 -5.19 -4.94 -0.84
CA GLY A 78 -3.96 -5.58 -1.32
C GLY A 78 -3.37 -4.98 -2.60
N ALA A 79 -4.04 -4.02 -3.26
CA ALA A 79 -3.55 -3.38 -4.48
C ALA A 79 -3.15 -1.92 -4.22
N LEU A 80 -2.14 -1.41 -4.94
CA LEU A 80 -1.84 0.03 -4.92
C LEU A 80 -3.05 0.83 -5.42
N ASP A 81 -3.56 1.74 -4.60
CA ASP A 81 -4.77 2.54 -4.90
C ASP A 81 -4.65 3.92 -4.26
N GLY A 82 -3.63 4.66 -4.66
CA GLY A 82 -3.37 6.00 -4.15
C GLY A 82 -1.99 6.51 -4.52
N LEU A 83 -1.56 7.52 -3.78
CA LEU A 83 -0.24 8.12 -3.92
C LEU A 83 0.84 7.17 -3.40
N CYS A 84 1.91 7.01 -4.16
CA CYS A 84 3.08 6.22 -3.83
C CYS A 84 4.32 7.08 -4.02
N LYS A 85 5.23 7.08 -3.04
CA LYS A 85 6.45 7.87 -3.09
C LYS A 85 7.65 7.02 -2.72
N GLU A 86 8.76 7.26 -3.40
CA GLU A 86 10.08 6.78 -3.04
C GLU A 86 11.02 7.96 -2.88
N TRP A 87 11.98 7.84 -1.97
CA TRP A 87 13.04 8.82 -1.76
C TRP A 87 14.41 8.16 -1.90
N TYR A 88 15.41 8.97 -2.21
CA TYR A 88 16.81 8.58 -2.07
C TYR A 88 17.21 8.55 -0.59
N GLU A 89 18.31 7.89 -0.27
CA GLU A 89 18.90 7.88 1.08
C GLU A 89 19.34 9.29 1.54
N SER A 90 19.44 10.27 0.64
CA SER A 90 19.63 11.68 0.98
C SER A 90 18.36 12.39 1.46
N GLY A 91 17.20 11.78 1.25
CA GLY A 91 15.87 12.28 1.63
C GLY A 91 15.20 13.06 0.51
N GLN A 92 15.89 13.19 -0.63
CA GLN A 92 15.32 13.79 -1.82
C GLN A 92 14.30 12.85 -2.48
N LEU A 93 13.21 13.43 -2.98
CA LEU A 93 12.17 12.68 -3.68
C LEU A 93 12.75 12.06 -4.95
N LYS A 94 12.58 10.75 -5.08
CA LYS A 94 13.08 9.94 -6.21
C LYS A 94 11.95 9.65 -7.18
N ILE A 95 10.83 9.12 -6.69
CA ILE A 95 9.66 8.75 -7.50
C ILE A 95 8.39 9.20 -6.80
N GLU A 96 7.42 9.69 -7.58
CA GLU A 96 6.04 9.91 -7.17
C GLU A 96 5.14 9.28 -8.22
N CYS A 97 4.30 8.34 -7.80
CA CYS A 97 3.33 7.67 -8.66
C CYS A 97 1.92 7.80 -8.09
N LEU A 98 0.93 7.83 -8.97
CA LEU A 98 -0.47 7.65 -8.62
C LEU A 98 -0.97 6.34 -9.19
N TYR A 99 -1.54 5.48 -8.34
CA TYR A 99 -2.13 4.21 -8.75
C TYR A 99 -3.63 4.17 -8.49
N LYS A 100 -4.33 3.36 -9.27
CA LYS A 100 -5.73 2.99 -9.03
C LYS A 100 -5.97 1.54 -9.44
N PHE A 101 -6.41 0.71 -8.50
CA PHE A 101 -6.59 -0.74 -8.72
C PHE A 101 -5.30 -1.44 -9.23
N GLY A 102 -4.13 -0.97 -8.78
CA GLY A 102 -2.83 -1.44 -9.25
C GLY A 102 -2.42 -0.91 -10.63
N ILE A 103 -3.26 -0.12 -11.31
CA ILE A 103 -2.94 0.51 -12.60
C ILE A 103 -2.28 1.86 -12.33
N ILE A 104 -1.11 2.09 -12.91
CA ILE A 104 -0.42 3.37 -12.83
C ILE A 104 -1.17 4.43 -13.66
N ILE A 105 -1.52 5.53 -13.02
CA ILE A 105 -2.16 6.69 -13.64
C ILE A 105 -1.09 7.70 -14.04
N SER A 106 -0.17 8.00 -13.13
CA SER A 106 0.91 8.94 -13.40
C SER A 106 2.18 8.54 -12.66
N LYS A 107 3.32 8.96 -13.19
CA LYS A 107 4.65 8.80 -12.61
C LYS A 107 5.48 10.03 -12.89
N LYS A 108 6.20 10.47 -11.87
CA LYS A 108 7.32 11.42 -12.01
C LYS A 108 8.53 10.81 -11.33
N GLN A 109 9.69 10.98 -11.96
CA GLN A 109 10.97 10.53 -11.43
C GLN A 109 11.98 11.67 -11.50
N TRP A 110 12.69 11.87 -10.40
CA TRP A 110 13.76 12.85 -10.27
C TRP A 110 15.08 12.15 -10.00
N ASN A 111 16.19 12.79 -10.37
CA ASN A 111 17.52 12.38 -9.95
C ASN A 111 17.87 12.95 -8.55
N GLU A 112 19.04 12.61 -8.01
CA GLU A 112 19.54 13.10 -6.71
C GLU A 112 19.89 14.60 -6.65
N ASP A 113 19.78 15.33 -7.77
CA ASP A 113 19.87 16.80 -7.79
C ASP A 113 18.48 17.46 -7.78
N GLY A 114 17.41 16.66 -7.70
CA GLY A 114 16.02 17.11 -7.79
C GLY A 114 15.57 17.48 -9.20
N LYS A 115 16.33 17.11 -10.24
CA LYS A 115 15.95 17.34 -11.64
C LYS A 115 15.00 16.23 -12.10
N LEU A 116 13.85 16.63 -12.66
CA LEU A 116 12.90 15.71 -13.31
C LEU A 116 13.57 15.03 -14.51
N ILE A 117 13.55 13.70 -14.55
CA ILE A 117 14.15 12.87 -15.60
C ILE A 117 13.14 12.00 -16.34
N GLU A 118 11.98 11.73 -15.73
CA GLU A 118 10.90 10.97 -16.37
C GLU A 118 9.55 11.51 -15.89
N GLU A 119 8.61 11.61 -16.82
CA GLU A 119 7.21 11.90 -16.54
C GLU A 119 6.34 11.02 -17.43
N TYR A 120 5.34 10.41 -16.84
CA TYR A 120 4.36 9.56 -17.50
C TYR A 120 2.97 9.90 -16.97
N GLU A 121 2.01 9.92 -17.89
CA GLU A 121 0.58 10.01 -17.61
C GLU A 121 -0.12 8.97 -18.49
N LEU A 122 -1.09 8.26 -17.93
CA LEU A 122 -1.84 7.23 -18.62
C LEU A 122 -2.74 7.85 -19.69
N ASP A 123 -2.46 7.52 -20.95
CA ASP A 123 -3.22 8.01 -22.10
C ASP A 123 -4.60 7.33 -22.20
N GLU A 124 -5.60 8.06 -22.67
CA GLU A 124 -6.97 7.55 -22.86
C GLU A 124 -7.06 6.40 -23.86
N ILE A 125 -6.14 6.34 -24.84
CA ILE A 125 -6.11 5.27 -25.84
C ILE A 125 -5.48 3.98 -25.29
N ASP A 126 -4.80 4.04 -24.15
CA ASP A 126 -4.15 2.89 -23.53
C ASP A 126 -5.20 1.86 -23.07
N ALA A 127 -4.92 0.58 -23.28
CA ALA A 127 -5.79 -0.50 -22.83
C ALA A 127 -6.00 -0.47 -21.31
N ASN A 128 -4.99 -0.05 -20.55
CA ASN A 128 -5.07 0.13 -19.10
C ASN A 128 -6.06 1.23 -18.71
N PHE A 129 -6.20 2.28 -19.51
CA PHE A 129 -7.20 3.32 -19.25
C PHE A 129 -8.63 2.80 -19.45
N GLN A 130 -8.84 1.98 -20.49
CA GLN A 130 -10.14 1.33 -20.71
C GLN A 130 -10.47 0.33 -19.60
N LEU A 131 -9.46 -0.42 -19.13
CA LEU A 131 -9.59 -1.30 -17.98
C LEU A 131 -9.92 -0.52 -16.70
N LEU A 132 -9.22 0.58 -16.43
CA LEU A 132 -9.46 1.47 -15.30
C LEU A 132 -10.90 2.00 -15.29
N LYS A 133 -11.42 2.44 -16.44
CA LYS A 133 -12.82 2.86 -16.60
C LYS A 133 -13.80 1.73 -16.28
N LYS A 134 -13.52 0.49 -16.70
CA LYS A 134 -14.35 -0.69 -16.41
C LYS A 134 -14.34 -1.01 -14.92
N LEU A 135 -13.17 -1.07 -14.28
CA LEU A 135 -13.02 -1.35 -12.84
C LEU A 135 -13.68 -0.29 -11.97
N SER A 136 -13.57 0.99 -12.34
CA SER A 136 -14.21 2.09 -11.62
C SER A 136 -15.73 1.96 -11.59
N LYS A 137 -16.35 1.56 -12.72
CA LYS A 137 -17.80 1.29 -12.79
C LYS A 137 -18.20 0.10 -11.92
N LEU A 138 -17.37 -0.95 -11.88
CA LEU A 138 -17.61 -2.11 -11.03
C LEU A 138 -17.54 -1.75 -9.55
N LYS A 139 -16.52 -1.00 -9.09
CA LYS A 139 -16.42 -0.55 -7.69
C LYS A 139 -17.61 0.31 -7.26
N LEU A 140 -18.10 1.18 -8.14
CA LEU A 140 -19.32 1.97 -7.89
C LEU A 140 -20.59 1.11 -7.82
N ALA A 141 -20.68 0.06 -8.64
CA ALA A 141 -21.78 -0.90 -8.59
C ALA A 141 -21.66 -1.87 -7.39
N SER A 142 -20.45 -2.12 -6.90
CA SER A 142 -20.13 -3.18 -5.95
C SER A 142 -20.13 -2.77 -4.48
N ASN A 143 -20.85 -1.72 -4.10
CA ASN A 143 -21.33 -1.62 -2.73
C ASN A 143 -22.34 -2.76 -2.38
N LYS A 144 -22.55 -3.73 -3.29
CA LYS A 144 -23.25 -5.01 -3.07
C LYS A 144 -22.61 -6.31 -3.64
N ASP A 145 -21.63 -6.29 -4.55
CA ASP A 145 -21.30 -7.51 -5.35
C ASP A 145 -19.80 -7.88 -5.54
N PHE A 146 -18.83 -7.20 -4.92
CA PHE A 146 -17.40 -7.39 -5.27
C PHE A 146 -16.80 -8.75 -4.83
N ILE A 147 -17.31 -9.35 -3.74
CA ILE A 147 -16.75 -10.59 -3.16
C ILE A 147 -17.07 -11.83 -4.02
N LYS A 148 -18.07 -11.77 -4.91
CA LYS A 148 -18.50 -12.92 -5.70
C LYS A 148 -17.61 -13.20 -6.94
N LEU A 149 -16.76 -12.25 -7.34
CA LEU A 149 -15.95 -12.37 -8.56
C LEU A 149 -14.53 -12.90 -8.34
N LEU A 150 -14.02 -12.88 -7.11
CA LEU A 150 -12.64 -13.32 -6.80
C LEU A 150 -12.54 -14.81 -6.45
N THR A 151 -13.65 -15.54 -6.39
CA THR A 151 -13.71 -16.97 -5.98
C THR A 151 -14.20 -17.92 -7.06
N GLN A 152 -14.32 -17.46 -8.31
CA GLN A 152 -14.56 -18.34 -9.46
C GLN A 152 -13.44 -18.19 -10.49
N GLY A 153 -12.42 -19.02 -10.30
CA GLY A 153 -11.41 -19.40 -11.28
C GLY A 153 -11.08 -20.87 -11.07
#